data_AF-A0A4Q3VFU3-F1
#
_entry.id   AF-A0A4Q3VFU3-F1
#
_cell.length_a   1.000
_cell.length_b   1.000
_cell.length_c   1.000
_cell.angle_alpha   90.00
_cell.angle_beta   90.00
_cell.angle_gamma   90.00
#
_symmetry.space_group_name_H-M   'P 1'
#
loop_
_entity.id
_entity.type
_entity.pdbx_description
1 polymer ?
#
loop_
_entity_poly.entity_id
_entity_poly.type
_entity_poly.pdbx_seq_one_letter_code
_entity_poly.pdbx_strand_id
1 'polypeptide(L)'
;MRRFKDQFMSDEGNFLAAGIAWTSALAWFTFLGFVMGQIIGSDHVQDLQMQDMANGLKGGAVGLVVGIAVALAVTFYYPKYTKREAEEEARGINHHN
;
A
#
# COMPACT_ATOMS: atom_id res chain seq x y z
N MET A 1 -28.40 -17.86 2.44
CA MET A 1 -27.09 -18.36 2.92
C MET A 1 -25.92 -17.97 2.02
N ARG A 2 -26.01 -18.01 0.68
CA ARG A 2 -24.89 -17.58 -0.22
C ARG A 2 -24.44 -16.13 0.01
N ARG A 3 -25.37 -15.17 0.03
CA ARG A 3 -25.10 -13.73 0.26
C ARG A 3 -24.32 -13.40 1.54
N PHE A 4 -24.53 -14.16 2.62
CA PHE A 4 -23.79 -13.98 3.88
C PHE A 4 -22.34 -14.48 3.79
N LYS A 5 -22.10 -15.55 3.02
CA LYS A 5 -20.77 -16.13 2.84
C LYS A 5 -19.89 -15.24 1.96
N ASP A 6 -20.48 -14.66 0.91
CA ASP A 6 -19.77 -13.76 -0.02
C ASP A 6 -19.38 -12.45 0.67
N GLN A 7 -20.25 -11.92 1.54
CA GLN A 7 -19.97 -10.72 2.32
C GLN A 7 -18.85 -10.96 3.36
N PHE A 8 -18.89 -12.09 4.07
CA PHE A 8 -17.83 -12.48 5.01
C PHE A 8 -16.47 -12.68 4.31
N MET A 9 -16.44 -13.34 3.14
CA MET A 9 -15.21 -13.50 2.37
C MET A 9 -14.66 -12.16 1.84
N SER A 10 -15.54 -11.22 1.48
CA SER A 10 -15.09 -9.88 1.05
C SER A 10 -14.50 -9.07 2.21
N ASP A 11 -15.05 -9.19 3.42
CA ASP A 11 -14.56 -8.47 4.60
C ASP A 11 -13.22 -9.05 5.07
N GLU A 12 -13.06 -10.37 5.05
CA GLU A 12 -11.78 -11.05 5.33
C GLU A 12 -10.70 -10.68 4.29
N GLY A 13 -11.04 -10.64 3.00
CA GLY A 13 -10.14 -10.23 1.93
C GLY A 13 -9.72 -8.75 2.05
N ASN A 14 -10.64 -7.87 2.41
CA ASN A 14 -10.35 -6.45 2.66
C ASN A 14 -9.41 -6.27 3.86
N PHE A 15 -9.61 -7.03 4.94
CA PHE A 15 -8.75 -6.99 6.12
C PHE A 15 -7.33 -7.50 5.81
N LEU A 16 -7.22 -8.61 5.07
CA LEU A 16 -5.94 -9.15 4.62
C LEU A 16 -5.20 -8.16 3.70
N ALA A 17 -5.91 -7.57 2.74
CA ALA A 17 -5.34 -6.56 1.84
C ALA A 17 -4.85 -5.33 2.58
N ALA A 18 -5.60 -4.84 3.57
CA ALA A 18 -5.17 -3.77 4.45
C ALA A 18 -3.93 -4.17 5.26
N GLY A 19 -3.91 -5.36 5.87
CA GLY A 19 -2.77 -5.85 6.63
C GLY A 19 -1.49 -5.97 5.78
N ILE A 20 -1.61 -6.48 4.56
CA ILE A 20 -0.50 -6.54 3.60
C ILE A 20 -0.06 -5.13 3.22
N ALA A 21 -0.97 -4.21 2.93
CA ALA A 21 -0.61 -2.84 2.58
C ALA A 21 0.13 -2.14 3.74
N TRP A 22 -0.36 -2.26 4.97
CA TRP A 22 0.29 -1.66 6.14
C TRP A 22 1.68 -2.24 6.43
N THR A 23 1.93 -3.51 6.12
CA THR A 23 3.25 -4.11 6.35
C THR A 23 4.21 -3.87 5.18
N SER A 24 3.77 -4.18 3.96
CA SER A 24 4.60 -4.09 2.77
C SER A 24 4.85 -2.64 2.34
N ALA A 25 3.84 -1.75 2.36
CA ALA A 25 4.03 -0.37 1.93
C ALA A 25 4.94 0.37 2.89
N LEU A 26 4.75 0.22 4.21
CA LEU A 26 5.65 0.85 5.18
C LEU A 26 7.10 0.39 5.01
N ALA A 27 7.34 -0.91 4.89
CA ALA A 27 8.70 -1.43 4.71
C ALA A 27 9.33 -0.93 3.41
N TRP A 28 8.63 -1.08 2.27
CA TRP A 28 9.18 -0.73 0.96
C TRP A 28 9.39 0.77 0.78
N PHE A 29 8.40 1.60 1.14
CA PHE A 29 8.53 3.05 0.96
C PHE A 29 9.53 3.66 1.93
N THR A 30 9.62 3.16 3.17
CA THR A 30 10.66 3.62 4.12
C THR A 30 12.05 3.24 3.62
N PHE A 31 12.24 2.01 3.14
CA PHE A 31 13.52 1.55 2.60
C PHE A 31 13.92 2.31 1.33
N LEU A 32 13.00 2.44 0.37
CA LEU A 32 13.25 3.20 -0.86
C LEU A 32 13.52 4.67 -0.56
N GLY A 33 12.75 5.28 0.35
CA GLY A 33 12.98 6.64 0.81
C GLY A 33 14.37 6.79 1.43
N PHE A 34 14.81 5.81 2.22
CA PHE A 34 16.14 5.81 2.82
C PHE A 34 17.22 5.78 1.74
N VAL A 35 17.17 4.81 0.82
CA VAL A 35 18.15 4.69 -0.27
C VAL A 35 18.18 5.93 -1.15
N MET A 36 17.01 6.42 -1.57
CA MET A 36 16.92 7.64 -2.39
C MET A 36 17.42 8.88 -1.64
N GLY A 37 17.17 8.97 -0.33
CA GLY A 37 17.67 10.04 0.52
C GLY A 37 19.20 10.05 0.59
N GLN A 38 19.83 8.87 0.64
CA GLN A 38 21.29 8.79 0.57
C GLN A 38 21.83 9.17 -0.81
N ILE A 39 21.19 8.70 -1.90
CA ILE A 39 21.61 9.00 -3.27
C ILE A 39 21.52 10.49 -3.58
N ILE A 40 20.41 11.14 -3.23
CA ILE A 40 20.17 12.57 -3.51
C ILE A 40 21.05 13.47 -2.63
N GLY A 41 21.28 13.04 -1.38
CA GLY A 41 22.04 13.81 -0.41
C GLY A 41 23.55 13.56 -0.44
N SER A 42 24.03 12.66 -1.30
CA SER A 42 25.46 12.35 -1.42
C SER A 42 26.08 13.13 -2.57
N ASP A 43 27.17 13.85 -2.26
CA ASP A 43 28.04 14.43 -3.30
C ASP A 43 28.95 13.36 -3.95
N HIS A 44 28.95 12.13 -3.41
CA HIS A 44 29.82 11.04 -3.82
C HIS A 44 29.01 9.97 -4.55
N VAL A 45 29.08 9.97 -5.88
CA VAL A 45 28.28 9.07 -6.76
C VAL A 45 28.66 7.59 -6.58
N GLN A 46 29.81 7.28 -5.97
CA GLN A 46 30.36 5.92 -5.88
C GLN A 46 30.56 5.36 -4.47
N ASP A 47 30.55 6.18 -3.41
CA ASP A 47 30.87 5.72 -2.05
C ASP A 47 29.90 6.33 -1.04
N LEU A 48 28.91 5.53 -0.62
CA LEU A 48 27.93 5.92 0.38
C LEU A 48 28.60 5.94 1.76
N GLN A 49 29.02 7.12 2.20
CA GLN A 49 29.72 7.27 3.46
C GLN A 49 28.75 7.38 4.64
N MET A 50 29.26 7.12 5.84
CA MET A 50 28.50 7.25 7.10
C MET A 50 27.89 8.65 7.29
N GLN A 51 28.48 9.67 6.65
CA GLN A 51 27.99 11.04 6.64
C GLN A 51 26.68 11.22 5.84
N ASP A 52 26.42 10.37 4.83
CA ASP A 52 25.19 10.38 4.02
C ASP A 52 24.03 9.66 4.72
N MET A 53 24.30 8.95 5.82
CA MET A 53 23.30 8.24 6.61
C MET A 53 22.25 9.20 7.18
N ALA A 54 22.62 10.45 7.47
CA ALA A 54 21.69 11.49 7.93
C ALA A 54 20.68 11.89 6.84
N ASN A 55 21.11 11.96 5.58
CA ASN A 55 20.23 12.25 4.45
C ASN A 55 19.36 11.04 4.10
N GLY A 56 19.91 9.83 4.22
CA GLY A 56 19.13 8.60 4.21
C GLY A 56 18.02 8.58 5.25
N LEU A 57 18.33 8.94 6.50
CA LEU A 57 17.34 8.97 7.57
C LEU A 57 16.18 9.93 7.26
N LYS A 58 16.50 11.12 6.73
CA LYS A 58 15.49 12.10 6.28
C LYS A 58 14.64 11.55 5.14
N GLY A 59 15.27 10.95 4.13
CA GLY A 59 14.58 10.32 3.01
C GLY A 59 13.69 9.16 3.46
N GLY A 60 14.15 8.34 4.41
CA GLY A 60 13.38 7.26 5.01
C GLY A 60 12.16 7.75 5.77
N ALA A 61 12.28 8.87 6.50
CA ALA A 61 11.14 9.50 7.18
C ALA A 61 10.09 10.01 6.17
N VAL A 62 10.51 10.60 5.05
CA VAL A 62 9.60 10.98 3.96
C VAL A 62 8.94 9.74 3.34
N GLY A 63 9.74 8.69 3.09
CA GLY A 63 9.27 7.39 2.62
C GLY A 63 8.22 6.76 3.52
N LEU A 64 8.39 6.85 4.85
CA LEU A 64 7.42 6.37 5.82
C LEU A 64 6.09 7.12 5.71
N VAL A 65 6.11 8.45 5.59
CA VAL A 65 4.90 9.27 5.41
C VAL A 65 4.16 8.87 4.12
N VAL A 66 4.89 8.67 3.03
CA VAL A 66 4.31 8.19 1.76
C VAL A 66 3.72 6.80 1.92
N GLY A 67 4.42 5.88 2.60
CA GLY A 67 3.94 4.54 2.89
C GLY A 67 2.65 4.52 3.70
N ILE A 68 2.54 5.38 4.72
CA ILE A 68 1.31 5.56 5.51
C ILE A 68 0.17 6.07 4.61
N ALA A 69 0.43 7.07 3.76
CA ALA A 69 -0.58 7.60 2.84
C ALA A 69 -1.09 6.53 1.87
N VAL A 70 -0.21 5.68 1.33
CA VAL A 70 -0.59 4.55 0.46
C VAL A 70 -1.39 3.50 1.24
N ALA A 71 -0.96 3.13 2.45
CA ALA A 71 -1.69 2.16 3.26
C ALA A 71 -3.11 2.65 3.64
N LEU A 72 -3.25 3.94 3.96
CA LEU A 72 -4.54 4.58 4.16
C LEU A 72 -5.37 4.56 2.88
N ALA A 73 -4.79 4.88 1.73
CA ALA A 73 -5.48 4.83 0.45
C ALA A 73 -6.01 3.41 0.17
N VAL A 74 -5.20 2.36 0.34
CA VAL A 74 -5.67 0.98 0.18
C VAL A 74 -6.80 0.67 1.15
N THR A 75 -6.66 1.07 2.42
CA THR A 75 -7.68 0.84 3.45
C THR A 75 -9.03 1.49 3.10
N PHE A 76 -9.04 2.69 2.52
CA PHE A 76 -10.28 3.42 2.21
C PHE A 76 -10.86 3.14 0.82
N TYR A 77 -10.01 2.90 -0.18
CA TYR A 77 -10.43 2.75 -1.58
C TYR A 77 -10.64 1.29 -1.99
N TYR A 78 -9.87 0.34 -1.44
CA TYR A 78 -9.99 -1.08 -1.80
C TYR A 78 -11.38 -1.66 -1.46
N PRO A 79 -11.97 -1.41 -0.28
CA PRO A 79 -13.32 -1.90 0.04
C PRO A 79 -14.41 -1.28 -0.82
N LYS A 80 -14.18 -0.06 -1.36
CA LYS A 80 -15.13 0.60 -2.26
C LYS A 80 -15.10 -0.01 -3.66
N TYR A 81 -13.91 -0.38 -4.14
CA TYR A 81 -13.73 -1.04 -5.42
C TYR A 81 -14.33 -2.44 -5.44
N THR A 82 -14.04 -3.25 -4.41
CA THR A 82 -14.55 -4.64 -4.31
C THR A 82 -16.08 -4.69 -4.21
N LYS A 83 -16.71 -3.72 -3.53
CA LYS A 83 -18.18 -3.60 -3.51
C LYS A 83 -18.77 -3.28 -4.89
N ARG A 84 -18.12 -2.40 -5.65
CA ARG A 84 -18.59 -2.03 -6.98
C ARG A 84 -18.49 -3.21 -7.97
N GLU A 85 -17.40 -3.96 -7.92
CA GLU A 85 -17.24 -5.17 -8.73
C GLU A 85 -18.28 -6.25 -8.37
N ALA A 86 -18.55 -6.45 -7.08
CA ALA A 86 -19.58 -7.38 -6.64
C ALA A 86 -21.00 -6.98 -7.09
N GLU A 87 -21.31 -5.68 -7.14
CA GLU A 87 -22.58 -5.17 -7.67
C GLU A 87 -22.69 -5.31 -9.19
N GLU A 88 -21.59 -5.11 -9.92
CA GLU A 88 -21.51 -5.28 -11.37
C GLU A 88 -21.67 -6.76 -11.77
N GLU A 89 -21.02 -7.69 -11.07
CA GLU A 89 -21.25 -9.13 -11.25
C GLU A 89 -22.71 -9.52 -10.99
N ALA A 90 -23.30 -9.01 -9.91
CA ALA A 90 -24.71 -9.29 -9.59
C ALA A 90 -25.68 -8.77 -10.66
N ARG A 91 -25.36 -7.65 -11.33
CA ARG A 91 -26.14 -7.13 -12.46
C ARG A 91 -25.92 -7.95 -13.73
N GLY A 92 -24.70 -8.40 -13.98
CA GLY A 92 -24.37 -9.22 -15.15
C GLY A 92 -25.09 -10.58 -15.16
N ILE A 93 -25.25 -11.22 -13.99
CA ILE A 93 -25.97 -12.50 -13.87
C ILE A 93 -27.48 -12.34 -14.14
N ASN A 94 -28.09 -11.23 -13.73
CA ASN A 94 -29.51 -10.98 -13.97
C ASN A 94 -29.86 -10.65 -15.43
N HIS A 95 -28.87 -10.29 -16.25
CA HIS A 95 -29.07 -10.05 -17.68
C HIS A 95 -28.97 -11.33 -18.55
N HIS A 96 -28.52 -12.45 -17.97
CA HIS A 96 -28.37 -13.73 -18.66
C HIS A 96 -29.44 -14.78 -18.31
N ASN A 97 -30.41 -14.43 -17.46
CA ASN A 97 -31.63 -15.22 -17.20
C ASN A 97 -32.84 -14.52 -17.83
#